data_AF-A3D763-F1
#
_entry.id   AF-A3D763-F1
#
_cell.length_a   1.000
_cell.length_b   1.000
_cell.length_c   1.000
_cell.angle_alpha   90.00
_cell.angle_beta   90.00
_cell.angle_gamma   90.00
#
_symmetry.space_group_name_H-M   'P 1'
#
loop_
_entity.id
_entity.type
_entity.pdbx_description
1 polymer ?
#
loop_
_entity_poly.entity_id
_entity_poly.type
_entity_poly.pdbx_seq_one_letter_code
_entity_poly.pdbx_strand_id
1 'polypeptide(L)'
;MIELVGYIRVFSQHGRLVTAEQIAAVAGLEWDNKQTVAGYIQLILDEAYADVQMRLSDKRHFFYSDRSIVERYAEQWLALDRGDAFEAIIAQIRRNSCRHTEVYQESVLTFAPYLYDEPQLAKVREQLPQQLGAEDIHYAVDKQGKGYYYSTQGLSHSYAAVLANYDPCEWSN
;
A
#
# COMPACT_ATOMS: atom_id res chain seq x y z
N MET A 1 -19.86 13.33 15.92
CA MET A 1 -18.38 13.25 15.98
C MET A 1 -17.91 11.81 16.23
N ILE A 2 -18.36 11.14 17.30
CA ILE A 2 -18.05 9.71 17.57
C ILE A 2 -18.43 8.80 16.39
N GLU A 3 -19.59 9.02 15.77
CA GLU A 3 -20.06 8.22 14.63
C GLU A 3 -19.15 8.34 13.39
N LEU A 4 -18.58 9.53 13.13
CA LEU A 4 -17.67 9.74 11.99
C LEU A 4 -16.32 9.06 12.23
N VAL A 5 -15.79 9.14 13.45
CA VAL A 5 -14.56 8.44 13.81
C VAL A 5 -14.78 6.92 13.78
N GLY A 6 -15.92 6.45 14.27
CA GLY A 6 -16.34 5.05 14.15
C GLY A 6 -16.40 4.59 12.70
N TYR A 7 -16.98 5.41 11.81
CA TYR A 7 -17.03 5.15 10.39
C TYR A 7 -15.63 5.01 9.76
N ILE A 8 -14.72 5.95 10.03
CA ILE A 8 -13.33 5.89 9.54
C ILE A 8 -12.63 4.62 10.05
N ARG A 9 -12.79 4.29 11.33
CA ARG A 9 -12.18 3.10 11.95
C ARG A 9 -12.69 1.81 11.31
N VAL A 10 -14.00 1.69 11.06
CA VAL A 10 -14.58 0.51 10.40
C VAL A 10 -14.01 0.33 9.00
N PHE A 11 -13.93 1.40 8.19
CA PHE A 11 -13.33 1.29 6.85
C PHE A 11 -11.84 0.96 6.91
N SER A 12 -11.13 1.51 7.90
CA SER A 12 -9.71 1.22 8.11
C SER A 12 -9.46 -0.24 8.48
N GLN A 13 -10.35 -0.86 9.27
CA GLN A 13 -10.30 -2.31 9.55
C GLN A 13 -10.44 -3.16 8.29
N HIS A 14 -11.14 -2.66 7.28
CA HIS A 14 -11.26 -3.30 5.97
C HIS A 14 -10.19 -2.85 4.97
N GLY A 15 -9.14 -2.15 5.43
CA GLY A 15 -8.03 -1.72 4.57
C GLY A 15 -8.41 -0.65 3.55
N ARG A 16 -9.41 0.20 3.86
CA ARG A 16 -9.88 1.28 2.98
C ARG A 16 -9.68 2.64 3.62
N LEU A 17 -9.31 3.61 2.78
CA LEU A 17 -9.33 5.02 3.13
C LEU A 17 -10.71 5.60 2.79
N VAL A 18 -11.14 6.57 3.58
CA VAL A 18 -12.43 7.25 3.41
C VAL A 18 -12.18 8.65 2.87
N THR A 19 -12.96 9.08 1.89
CA THR A 19 -12.84 10.45 1.38
C THR A 19 -13.61 11.45 2.23
N ALA A 20 -13.13 12.69 2.19
CA ALA A 20 -13.85 13.90 2.55
C ALA A 20 -15.35 13.88 2.22
N GLU A 21 -15.67 13.61 0.96
CA GLU A 21 -17.04 13.64 0.44
C GLU A 21 -17.89 12.53 1.05
N GLN A 22 -17.30 11.35 1.30
CA GLN A 22 -17.99 10.25 1.98
C GLN A 22 -18.30 10.61 3.44
N ILE A 23 -17.38 11.27 4.14
CA ILE A 23 -17.60 11.74 5.52
C ILE A 23 -18.70 12.81 5.55
N ALA A 24 -18.68 13.77 4.62
CA ALA A 24 -19.72 14.79 4.54
C ALA A 24 -21.10 14.21 4.24
N ALA A 25 -21.18 13.24 3.31
CA ALA A 25 -22.41 12.52 3.02
C ALA A 25 -22.99 11.81 4.26
N VAL A 26 -22.14 11.16 5.07
CA VAL A 26 -22.56 10.50 6.32
C VAL A 26 -22.98 11.53 7.38
N ALA A 27 -22.34 12.70 7.42
CA ALA A 27 -22.69 13.78 8.33
C ALA A 27 -23.94 14.57 7.91
N GLY A 28 -24.50 14.32 6.72
CA GLY A 28 -25.58 15.13 6.16
C GLY A 28 -25.17 16.57 5.81
N LEU A 29 -23.89 16.78 5.52
CA LEU A 29 -23.31 18.09 5.22
C LEU A 29 -22.93 18.20 3.74
N GLU A 30 -22.98 19.41 3.18
CA GLU A 30 -22.27 19.71 1.93
C GLU A 30 -20.79 19.91 2.21
N TRP A 31 -19.94 19.43 1.30
CA TRP A 31 -18.49 19.50 1.47
C TRP A 31 -17.96 20.94 1.27
N ASP A 32 -17.38 21.53 2.32
CA ASP A 32 -16.56 22.76 2.26
C ASP A 32 -15.14 22.52 2.81
N ASN A 33 -14.14 22.68 1.94
CA ASN A 33 -12.72 22.46 2.26
C ASN A 33 -12.21 23.25 3.48
N LYS A 34 -12.67 24.49 3.69
CA LYS A 34 -12.17 25.33 4.79
C LYS A 34 -12.71 24.88 6.15
N GLN A 35 -14.00 24.54 6.20
CA GLN A 35 -14.65 24.09 7.43
C GLN A 35 -14.18 22.68 7.83
N THR A 36 -13.89 21.79 6.87
CA THR A 36 -13.42 20.45 7.20
C THR A 36 -12.02 20.41 7.77
N VAL A 37 -11.07 21.20 7.24
CA VAL A 37 -9.71 21.24 7.82
C VAL A 37 -9.76 21.74 9.26
N ALA A 38 -10.59 22.75 9.55
CA ALA A 38 -10.81 23.22 10.91
C ALA A 38 -11.47 22.15 11.81
N GLY A 39 -12.47 21.42 11.29
CA GLY A 39 -13.12 20.32 12.00
C GLY A 39 -12.18 19.13 12.26
N TYR A 40 -11.32 18.78 11.30
CA TYR A 40 -10.29 17.75 11.47
C TYR A 40 -9.25 18.17 12.52
N ILE A 41 -8.80 19.43 12.49
CA ILE A 41 -7.88 19.96 13.51
C ILE A 41 -8.49 19.82 14.91
N GLN A 42 -9.76 20.19 15.09
CA GLN A 42 -10.43 20.00 16.38
C GLN A 42 -10.53 18.53 16.79
N LEU A 43 -10.71 17.62 15.82
CA LEU A 43 -10.84 16.19 16.06
C LEU A 43 -9.52 15.55 16.51
N ILE A 44 -8.38 15.90 15.88
CA ILE A 44 -7.07 15.34 16.28
C ILE A 44 -6.48 15.96 17.55
N LEU A 45 -6.98 17.14 17.95
CA LEU A 45 -6.60 17.76 19.22
C LEU A 45 -7.26 17.06 20.42
N ASP A 46 -8.31 16.26 20.19
CA ASP A 46 -8.86 15.35 21.18
C ASP A 46 -8.03 14.05 21.20
N GLU A 47 -7.38 13.77 22.33
CA GLU A 47 -6.57 12.56 22.52
C GLU A 47 -7.34 11.27 22.21
N ALA A 48 -8.67 11.25 22.38
CA ALA A 48 -9.50 10.10 22.07
C ALA A 48 -9.52 9.71 20.58
N TYR A 49 -9.10 10.63 19.70
CA TYR A 49 -9.11 10.47 18.23
C TYR A 49 -7.75 10.72 17.58
N ALA A 50 -6.66 10.72 18.37
CA ALA A 50 -5.30 10.90 17.86
C ALA A 50 -4.89 9.86 16.81
N ASP A 51 -5.58 8.71 16.75
CA ASP A 51 -5.36 7.68 15.73
C ASP A 51 -5.86 8.07 14.33
N VAL A 52 -6.68 9.10 14.19
CA VAL A 52 -7.27 9.48 12.91
C VAL A 52 -6.30 10.33 12.10
N GLN A 53 -5.79 9.75 11.02
CA GLN A 53 -4.85 10.36 10.10
C GLN A 53 -5.60 10.94 8.89
N MET A 54 -5.17 12.13 8.45
CA MET A 54 -5.61 12.75 7.20
C MET A 54 -4.45 12.79 6.21
N ARG A 55 -4.73 12.53 4.93
CA ARG A 55 -3.78 12.67 3.81
C ARG A 55 -4.45 13.42 2.67
N LEU A 56 -3.68 14.29 2.03
CA LEU A 56 -4.10 14.97 0.80
C LEU A 56 -3.50 14.21 -0.39
N SER A 57 -4.34 13.78 -1.33
CA SER A 57 -3.92 13.13 -2.57
C SER A 57 -4.80 13.63 -3.71
N ASP A 58 -4.19 14.07 -4.80
CA ASP A 58 -4.89 14.66 -5.96
C ASP A 58 -6.01 15.65 -5.56
N LYS A 59 -5.66 16.61 -4.69
CA LYS A 59 -6.56 17.66 -4.15
C LYS A 59 -7.77 17.15 -3.34
N ARG A 60 -7.88 15.85 -3.08
CA ARG A 60 -8.90 15.23 -2.23
C ARG A 60 -8.31 14.85 -0.87
N HIS A 61 -9.09 15.01 0.19
CA HIS A 61 -8.70 14.59 1.53
C HIS A 61 -9.18 13.16 1.79
N PHE A 62 -8.28 12.35 2.34
CA PHE A 62 -8.51 10.97 2.71
C PHE A 62 -8.22 10.78 4.20
N PHE A 63 -8.98 9.91 4.82
CA PHE A 63 -8.92 9.65 6.25
C PHE A 63 -8.78 8.15 6.51
N TYR A 64 -7.97 7.81 7.50
CA TYR A 64 -7.83 6.44 8.02
C TYR A 64 -7.47 6.48 9.51
N SER A 65 -7.61 5.33 10.17
CA SER A 65 -7.14 5.13 11.54
C SER A 65 -5.83 4.33 11.53
N ASP A 66 -4.80 4.85 12.20
CA ASP A 66 -3.50 4.18 12.35
C ASP A 66 -3.55 2.95 13.27
N ARG A 67 -4.69 2.72 13.95
CA ARG A 67 -4.97 1.46 14.67
C ARG A 67 -5.07 0.25 13.76
N SER A 68 -5.39 0.45 12.49
CA SER A 68 -5.62 -0.64 11.53
C SER A 68 -4.83 -0.49 10.24
N ILE A 69 -4.51 0.75 9.83
CA ILE A 69 -3.76 1.03 8.63
C ILE A 69 -2.45 1.72 8.99
N VAL A 70 -1.33 1.07 8.68
CA VAL A 70 -0.03 1.73 8.75
C VAL A 70 0.12 2.74 7.62
N GLU A 71 0.86 3.82 7.85
CA GLU A 71 1.05 4.91 6.89
C GLU A 71 1.48 4.41 5.50
N ARG A 72 2.34 3.39 5.43
CA ARG A 72 2.81 2.83 4.15
C ARG A 72 1.71 2.16 3.33
N TYR A 73 0.77 1.49 4.00
CA TYR A 73 -0.38 0.91 3.32
C TYR A 73 -1.29 2.03 2.81
N ALA A 74 -1.46 3.11 3.57
CA ALA A 74 -2.21 4.28 3.12
C ALA A 74 -1.56 4.94 1.88
N GLU A 75 -0.23 5.10 1.87
CA GLU A 75 0.51 5.60 0.70
C GLU A 75 0.30 4.73 -0.54
N GLN A 76 0.36 3.41 -0.38
CA GLN A 76 0.07 2.47 -1.48
C GLN A 76 -1.36 2.65 -1.98
N TRP A 77 -2.35 2.60 -1.09
CA TRP A 77 -3.76 2.78 -1.45
C TRP A 77 -4.00 4.08 -2.23
N LEU A 78 -3.38 5.19 -1.78
CA LEU A 78 -3.48 6.47 -2.47
C LEU A 78 -2.80 6.48 -3.84
N ALA A 79 -1.70 5.76 -4.01
CA ALA A 79 -1.07 5.60 -5.32
C ALA A 79 -1.97 4.83 -6.29
N LEU A 80 -2.66 3.79 -5.81
CA LEU A 80 -3.65 3.07 -6.61
C LEU A 80 -4.83 3.97 -7.00
N ASP A 81 -5.34 4.79 -6.07
CA ASP A 81 -6.42 5.75 -6.36
C ASP A 81 -6.03 6.79 -7.42
N ARG A 82 -4.75 7.17 -7.49
CA ARG A 82 -4.22 8.08 -8.54
C ARG A 82 -3.91 7.37 -9.88
N GLY A 83 -3.86 6.05 -9.91
CA GLY A 83 -3.41 5.28 -11.07
C GLY A 83 -1.89 5.05 -11.14
N ASP A 84 -1.14 5.41 -10.10
CA ASP A 84 0.32 5.30 -10.01
C ASP A 84 0.76 3.91 -9.46
N ALA A 85 0.02 2.86 -9.81
CA ALA A 85 0.20 1.55 -9.19
C ALA A 85 1.60 0.96 -9.42
N PHE A 86 2.17 1.15 -10.62
CA PHE A 86 3.52 0.71 -10.95
C PHE A 86 4.58 1.37 -10.08
N GLU A 87 4.49 2.69 -9.87
CA GLU A 87 5.44 3.41 -9.01
C GLU A 87 5.41 2.89 -7.57
N ALA A 88 4.21 2.62 -7.04
CA ALA A 88 4.04 2.04 -5.71
C ALA A 88 4.66 0.64 -5.60
N ILE A 89 4.46 -0.21 -6.61
CA ILE A 89 5.03 -1.56 -6.65
C ILE A 89 6.56 -1.49 -6.73
N ILE A 90 7.12 -0.65 -7.61
CA ILE A 90 8.57 -0.45 -7.77
C ILE A 90 9.19 0.02 -6.45
N ALA A 91 8.59 1.00 -5.78
CA ALA A 91 9.05 1.50 -4.49
C ALA A 91 9.06 0.40 -3.42
N GLN A 92 8.05 -0.48 -3.43
CA GLN A 92 7.96 -1.58 -2.49
C GLN A 92 9.02 -2.66 -2.76
N ILE A 93 9.25 -3.02 -4.04
CA ILE A 93 10.28 -3.99 -4.43
C ILE A 93 11.67 -3.51 -4.00
N ARG A 94 11.99 -2.23 -4.25
CA ARG A 94 13.26 -1.63 -3.81
C ARG A 94 13.41 -1.63 -2.31
N ARG A 95 12.35 -1.31 -1.57
CA ARG A 95 12.38 -1.35 -0.11
C ARG A 95 12.67 -2.75 0.41
N ASN A 96 11.96 -3.76 -0.09
CA ASN A 96 12.19 -5.16 0.30
C ASN A 96 13.65 -5.56 0.01
N SER A 97 14.13 -5.25 -1.19
CA SER A 97 15.47 -5.63 -1.63
C SER A 97 16.58 -4.92 -0.85
N CYS A 98 16.49 -3.60 -0.68
CA CYS A 98 17.56 -2.78 -0.12
C CYS A 98 17.53 -2.70 1.41
N ARG A 99 16.33 -2.67 2.02
CA ARG A 99 16.19 -2.46 3.47
C ARG A 99 15.96 -3.75 4.24
N HIS A 100 15.19 -4.66 3.68
CA HIS A 100 14.82 -5.91 4.36
C HIS A 100 15.66 -7.09 3.89
N THR A 101 16.41 -6.94 2.78
CA THR A 101 17.20 -8.01 2.20
C THR A 101 16.30 -9.21 1.87
N GLU A 102 15.15 -8.92 1.29
CA GLU A 102 14.08 -9.88 0.97
C GLU A 102 13.59 -9.68 -0.46
N VAL A 103 13.12 -10.77 -1.09
CA VAL A 103 12.41 -10.70 -2.36
C VAL A 103 10.96 -10.27 -2.15
N TYR A 104 10.36 -9.62 -3.14
CA TYR A 104 8.95 -9.24 -3.13
C TYR A 104 8.12 -10.31 -3.84
N GLN A 105 7.34 -11.07 -3.09
CA GLN A 105 6.52 -12.16 -3.64
C GLN A 105 5.38 -11.60 -4.51
N GLU A 106 5.20 -12.15 -5.72
CA GLU A 106 4.12 -11.73 -6.63
C GLU A 106 2.73 -11.93 -6.01
N SER A 107 2.58 -12.95 -5.16
CA SER A 107 1.34 -13.23 -4.42
C SER A 107 0.92 -12.08 -3.51
N VAL A 108 1.80 -11.18 -3.10
CA VAL A 108 1.42 -9.99 -2.30
C VAL A 108 0.44 -9.11 -3.07
N LEU A 109 0.55 -9.06 -4.41
CA LEU A 109 -0.33 -8.27 -5.27
C LEU A 109 -1.77 -8.83 -5.36
N THR A 110 -2.03 -10.06 -4.91
CA THR A 110 -3.40 -10.61 -4.88
C THR A 110 -4.18 -10.19 -3.63
N PHE A 111 -3.51 -9.57 -2.67
CA PHE A 111 -4.13 -9.02 -1.46
C PHE A 111 -4.38 -7.51 -1.59
N ALA A 112 -5.19 -6.97 -0.69
CA ALA A 112 -5.40 -5.54 -0.60
C ALA A 112 -4.06 -4.80 -0.36
N PRO A 113 -3.83 -3.62 -0.97
CA PRO A 113 -4.82 -2.83 -1.71
C PRO A 113 -4.96 -3.17 -3.20
N TYR A 114 -4.11 -4.06 -3.75
CA TYR A 114 -4.02 -4.36 -5.18
C TYR A 114 -5.14 -5.27 -5.69
N LEU A 115 -5.39 -6.39 -4.98
CA LEU A 115 -6.41 -7.39 -5.35
C LEU A 115 -6.29 -7.86 -6.81
N TYR A 116 -5.07 -8.01 -7.31
CA TYR A 116 -4.83 -8.38 -8.71
C TYR A 116 -5.21 -9.83 -8.99
N ASP A 117 -5.93 -10.01 -10.08
CA ASP A 117 -6.17 -11.31 -10.69
C ASP A 117 -5.01 -11.72 -11.62
N GLU A 118 -5.02 -12.96 -12.09
CA GLU A 118 -3.95 -13.48 -12.96
C GLU A 118 -3.72 -12.63 -14.24
N PRO A 119 -4.78 -12.18 -14.97
CA PRO A 119 -4.61 -11.21 -16.05
C PRO A 119 -3.89 -9.92 -15.65
N GLN A 120 -4.18 -9.36 -14.47
CA GLN A 120 -3.49 -8.17 -13.96
C GLN A 120 -2.04 -8.49 -13.59
N LEU A 121 -1.78 -9.61 -12.94
CA LEU A 121 -0.41 -10.05 -12.62
C LEU A 121 0.43 -10.24 -13.89
N ALA A 122 -0.14 -10.85 -14.93
CA ALA A 122 0.53 -11.01 -16.23
C ALA A 122 0.89 -9.65 -16.84
N LYS A 123 0.00 -8.66 -16.77
CA LYS A 123 0.31 -7.28 -17.19
C LYS A 123 1.43 -6.67 -16.37
N VAL A 124 1.46 -6.88 -15.05
CA VAL A 124 2.54 -6.37 -14.20
C VAL A 124 3.87 -6.99 -14.60
N ARG A 125 3.93 -8.31 -14.81
CA ARG A 125 5.15 -9.00 -15.29
C ARG A 125 5.67 -8.44 -16.60
N GLU A 126 4.78 -8.16 -17.55
CA GLU A 126 5.16 -7.66 -18.87
C GLU A 126 5.58 -6.18 -18.86
N GLN A 127 4.81 -5.34 -18.16
CA GLN A 127 4.91 -3.88 -18.26
C GLN A 127 5.83 -3.25 -17.22
N LEU A 128 5.99 -3.87 -16.04
CA LEU A 128 6.78 -3.29 -14.96
C LEU A 128 8.25 -3.08 -15.35
N PRO A 129 8.94 -4.02 -16.03
CA PRO A 129 10.32 -3.79 -16.51
C PRO A 129 10.43 -2.73 -17.61
N GLN A 130 9.31 -2.37 -18.25
CA GLN A 130 9.26 -1.35 -19.30
C GLN A 130 8.99 0.05 -18.75
N GLN A 131 8.65 0.16 -17.46
CA GLN A 131 8.43 1.46 -16.83
C GLN A 131 9.74 2.25 -16.76
N LEU A 132 9.65 3.55 -17.04
CA LEU A 132 10.79 4.45 -16.90
C LEU A 132 11.27 4.44 -15.45
N GLY A 133 12.57 4.22 -15.23
CA GLY A 133 13.11 4.19 -13.88
C GLY A 133 12.84 2.86 -13.15
N ALA A 134 12.56 1.77 -13.86
CA ALA A 134 12.43 0.40 -13.30
C ALA A 134 13.51 -0.56 -13.84
N GLU A 135 14.62 -0.04 -14.37
CA GLU A 135 15.66 -0.83 -15.04
C GLU A 135 16.37 -1.82 -14.10
N ASP A 136 16.39 -1.50 -12.80
CA ASP A 136 16.91 -2.36 -11.74
C ASP A 136 15.93 -3.44 -11.28
N ILE A 137 14.67 -3.39 -11.72
CA ILE A 137 13.63 -4.31 -11.24
C ILE A 137 13.56 -5.54 -12.13
N HIS A 138 13.68 -6.71 -11.50
CA HIS A 138 13.66 -7.98 -12.18
C HIS A 138 12.57 -8.88 -11.60
N TYR A 139 11.98 -9.69 -12.47
CA TYR A 139 11.08 -10.77 -12.12
C TYR A 139 11.77 -12.11 -12.33
N ALA A 140 11.55 -13.05 -11.43
CA ALA A 140 12.00 -14.42 -11.54
C ALA A 140 10.99 -15.37 -10.88
N VAL A 141 11.20 -16.67 -11.05
CA VAL A 141 10.35 -17.72 -10.49
C VAL A 141 11.20 -18.63 -9.61
N ASP A 142 10.65 -19.04 -8.46
CA ASP A 142 11.32 -19.97 -7.55
C ASP A 142 11.25 -21.43 -8.05
N LYS A 143 11.85 -22.38 -7.32
CA LYS A 143 11.80 -23.81 -7.66
C LYS A 143 10.39 -24.42 -7.57
N GLN A 144 9.46 -23.75 -6.88
CA GLN A 144 8.07 -24.18 -6.72
C GLN A 144 7.13 -23.55 -7.76
N GLY A 145 7.64 -22.72 -8.67
CA GLY A 145 6.84 -22.04 -9.69
C GLY A 145 6.20 -20.74 -9.21
N LYS A 146 6.56 -20.21 -8.04
CA LYS A 146 6.03 -18.94 -7.52
C LYS A 146 6.87 -17.76 -8.00
N GLY A 147 6.20 -16.73 -8.51
CA GLY A 147 6.82 -15.51 -8.99
C GLY A 147 7.29 -14.59 -7.86
N TYR A 148 8.42 -13.94 -8.06
CA TYR A 148 8.93 -12.91 -7.17
C TYR A 148 9.67 -11.83 -7.95
N TYR A 149 9.73 -10.64 -7.35
CA TYR A 149 10.43 -9.47 -7.85
C TYR A 149 11.57 -9.08 -6.92
N TYR A 150 12.59 -8.44 -7.45
CA TYR A 150 13.69 -7.85 -6.68
C TYR A 150 14.31 -6.69 -7.45
N SER A 151 15.03 -5.84 -6.71
CA SER A 151 15.82 -4.74 -7.25
C SER A 151 17.32 -5.06 -7.17
N THR A 152 18.04 -4.86 -8.28
CA THR A 152 19.50 -4.96 -8.32
C THR A 152 20.22 -3.81 -7.62
N GLN A 153 19.50 -2.81 -7.12
CA GLN A 153 20.07 -1.80 -6.21
C GLN A 153 20.40 -2.38 -4.83
N GLY A 154 19.69 -3.44 -4.40
CA GLY A 154 19.85 -4.05 -3.08
C GLY A 154 20.30 -5.51 -3.10
N LEU A 155 19.88 -6.29 -4.11
CA LEU A 155 20.14 -7.72 -4.19
C LEU A 155 20.80 -8.09 -5.52
N SER A 156 21.84 -8.90 -5.49
CA SER A 156 22.33 -9.54 -6.72
C SER A 156 21.35 -10.61 -7.20
N HIS A 157 21.37 -10.93 -8.50
CA HIS A 157 20.54 -12.00 -9.07
C HIS A 157 20.71 -13.34 -8.33
N SER A 158 21.95 -13.72 -8.02
CA SER A 158 22.25 -14.97 -7.33
C SER A 158 21.71 -14.97 -5.90
N TYR A 159 21.81 -13.85 -5.20
CA TYR A 159 21.35 -13.76 -3.83
C TYR A 159 19.82 -13.70 -3.72
N ALA A 160 19.15 -13.00 -4.63
CA ALA A 160 17.69 -13.04 -4.74
C ALA A 160 17.17 -14.46 -4.98
N ALA A 161 17.85 -15.25 -5.84
CA ALA A 161 17.50 -16.64 -6.06
C ALA A 161 17.67 -17.52 -4.81
N VAL A 162 18.69 -17.26 -3.99
CA VAL A 162 18.85 -17.95 -2.68
C VAL A 162 17.68 -17.61 -1.76
N LEU A 163 17.37 -16.32 -1.60
CA LEU A 163 16.29 -15.85 -0.72
C LEU A 163 14.92 -16.39 -1.12
N ALA A 164 14.61 -16.42 -2.42
CA ALA A 164 13.34 -16.93 -2.92
C ALA A 164 13.14 -18.44 -2.71
N ASN A 165 14.24 -19.19 -2.57
CA ASN A 165 14.23 -20.64 -2.39
C ASN A 165 14.60 -21.05 -0.96
N TYR A 166 14.80 -20.09 -0.06
CA TYR A 166 15.16 -20.38 1.31
C TYR A 166 13.96 -20.97 2.04
N ASP A 167 14.06 -22.24 2.43
CA ASP A 167 13.12 -22.89 3.33
C ASP A 167 13.67 -22.76 4.77
N PRO A 168 13.02 -22.00 5.66
CA PRO A 168 13.44 -21.87 7.06
C PRO A 168 13.51 -23.22 7.80
N CYS A 169 12.83 -24.25 7.28
CA CYS A 169 12.75 -25.58 7.90
C CYS A 169 13.90 -26.53 7.49
N GLU A 170 14.76 -26.18 6.53
CA GLU A 170 15.84 -27.07 6.07
C GLU A 170 16.88 -27.42 7.15
N TRP A 171 16.92 -26.67 8.26
CA TRP A 171 17.89 -26.86 9.35
C TRP A 171 17.28 -27.34 10.68
N SER A 172 16.00 -27.76 10.68
CA SER A 172 15.29 -28.20 11.90
C SER A 172 15.24 -29.73 12.11
N ASN A 173 16.13 -30.50 11.46
CA ASN A 173 16.25 -31.96 11.67
C ASN A 173 17.52 -32.34 12.40
#